data_AF-A0A8H8XAK3-F1
#
_entry.id   AF-A0A8H8XAK3-F1
#
_cell.length_a   1.000
_cell.length_b   1.000
_cell.length_c   1.000
_cell.angle_alpha   90.00
_cell.angle_beta   90.00
_cell.angle_gamma   90.00
#
_symmetry.space_group_name_H-M   'P 1'
#
loop_
_entity.id
_entity.type
_entity.pdbx_description
1 polymer ?
#
loop_
_entity_poly.entity_id
_entity_poly.type
_entity_poly.pdbx_seq_one_letter_code
_entity_poly.pdbx_strand_id
1 'polypeptide(L)'
;MSALLSLWLVYFLPRAVWLSHPRSVVKISLDKNRLTLERKDHSTQQYTAFYPAYQSRFLLIINVGKESVVIFKDALASQSLSQFNRYFNTQKDVNT
;
A
#
# COMPACT_ATOMS: atom_id res chain seq x y z
N MET A 1 17.62 -39.83 -13.88
CA MET A 1 18.31 -38.74 -13.17
C MET A 1 17.72 -37.36 -13.49
N SER A 2 17.45 -36.99 -14.75
CA SER A 2 16.85 -35.68 -15.06
C SER A 2 15.38 -35.51 -14.62
N ALA A 3 14.58 -36.60 -14.60
CA ALA A 3 13.18 -36.55 -14.16
C ALA A 3 13.01 -36.21 -12.67
N LEU A 4 13.97 -36.60 -11.81
CA LEU A 4 13.95 -36.25 -10.39
C LEU A 4 14.31 -34.78 -10.16
N LEU A 5 15.21 -34.24 -10.98
CA LEU A 5 15.61 -32.83 -10.98
C LEU A 5 14.46 -31.90 -11.44
N SER A 6 13.66 -32.31 -12.41
CA SER A 6 12.50 -31.52 -12.86
C SER A 6 11.37 -31.49 -11.83
N LEU A 7 11.12 -32.59 -11.12
CA LEU A 7 10.17 -32.64 -10.00
C LEU A 7 10.62 -31.77 -8.82
N TRP A 8 11.93 -31.72 -8.54
CA TRP A 8 12.50 -30.87 -7.50
C TRP A 8 12.40 -29.38 -7.84
N LEU A 9 12.61 -29.01 -9.11
CA LEU A 9 12.47 -27.61 -9.56
C LEU A 9 11.05 -27.06 -9.35
N VAL A 10 10.01 -27.87 -9.56
CA VAL A 10 8.61 -27.46 -9.33
C VAL A 10 8.29 -27.31 -7.84
N TYR A 11 8.96 -28.07 -6.99
CA TYR A 11 8.86 -27.96 -5.52
C TYR A 11 9.66 -26.76 -4.97
N PHE A 12 10.79 -26.44 -5.62
CA PHE A 12 11.70 -25.36 -5.22
C PHE A 12 11.29 -24.01 -5.80
N LEU A 13 10.59 -23.99 -6.94
CA LEU A 13 9.89 -22.80 -7.40
C LEU A 13 8.80 -22.49 -6.37
N PRO A 14 8.96 -21.43 -5.55
CA PRO A 14 7.94 -21.07 -4.60
C PRO A 14 6.69 -20.84 -5.44
N ARG A 15 5.60 -21.57 -5.15
CA ARG A 15 4.26 -21.32 -5.68
C ARG A 15 4.13 -19.81 -5.80
N ALA A 16 4.24 -19.35 -7.04
CA ALA A 16 4.66 -18.00 -7.39
C ALA A 16 4.03 -17.04 -6.41
N VAL A 17 4.89 -16.33 -5.64
CA VAL A 17 4.53 -15.29 -4.67
C VAL A 17 3.18 -14.75 -5.08
N TRP A 18 2.13 -15.17 -4.37
CA TRP A 18 0.76 -14.89 -4.80
C TRP A 18 0.51 -13.43 -4.41
N LEU A 19 1.16 -12.53 -5.15
CA LEU A 19 1.13 -11.06 -5.06
C LEU A 19 -0.29 -10.53 -5.33
N SER A 20 -1.20 -11.44 -5.67
CA SER A 20 -2.63 -11.23 -5.85
C SER A 20 -3.41 -11.69 -4.63
N HIS A 21 -2.96 -11.33 -3.42
CA HIS A 21 -3.80 -11.53 -2.24
C HIS A 21 -5.13 -10.78 -2.45
N PRO A 22 -6.29 -11.41 -2.20
CA PRO A 22 -7.60 -10.82 -2.51
C PRO A 22 -7.85 -9.51 -1.73
N ARG A 23 -7.18 -9.37 -0.57
CA ARG A 23 -7.21 -8.14 0.24
C ARG A 23 -6.12 -7.12 -0.10
N SER A 24 -5.38 -7.32 -1.20
CA SER A 24 -4.40 -6.33 -1.65
C SER A 24 -5.11 -5.03 -1.98
N VAL A 25 -4.56 -3.91 -1.49
CA VAL A 25 -5.03 -2.57 -1.85
C VAL A 25 -4.65 -2.32 -3.30
N VAL A 26 -5.64 -1.97 -4.13
CA VAL A 26 -5.46 -1.69 -5.56
C VAL A 26 -5.56 -0.20 -5.82
N LYS A 27 -6.36 0.52 -5.03
CA LYS A 27 -6.50 1.98 -5.16
C LYS A 27 -6.59 2.63 -3.80
N ILE A 28 -5.92 3.77 -3.68
CA ILE A 28 -5.97 4.64 -2.53
C ILE A 28 -6.49 5.98 -3.02
N SER A 29 -7.62 6.42 -2.48
CA SER A 29 -8.19 7.73 -2.78
C SER A 29 -8.22 8.56 -1.50
N LEU A 30 -7.70 9.77 -1.58
CA LEU A 30 -7.63 10.70 -0.46
C LEU A 30 -8.50 11.91 -0.79
N ASP A 31 -9.54 12.13 0.00
CA ASP A 31 -10.42 13.28 -0.12
C ASP A 31 -10.54 13.99 1.23
N LYS A 32 -9.89 15.16 1.36
CA LYS A 32 -9.80 16.02 2.56
C LYS A 32 -9.61 15.29 3.88
N ASN A 33 -10.66 14.71 4.46
CA ASN A 33 -10.65 14.04 5.76
C ASN A 33 -11.01 12.54 5.66
N ARG A 34 -11.00 11.96 4.45
CA ARG A 34 -11.40 10.58 4.20
C ARG A 34 -10.34 9.89 3.36
N LEU A 35 -9.83 8.80 3.90
CA LEU A 35 -8.99 7.86 3.16
C LEU A 35 -9.86 6.69 2.72
N THR A 36 -9.92 6.44 1.42
CA THR A 36 -10.65 5.31 0.85
C THR A 36 -9.66 4.30 0.29
N LEU A 37 -9.73 3.08 0.80
CA LEU A 37 -8.96 1.94 0.31
C LEU A 37 -9.89 1.04 -0.50
N GLU A 38 -9.56 0.85 -1.77
CA GLU A 38 -10.20 -0.15 -2.62
C GLU A 38 -9.27 -1.36 -2.68
N ARG A 39 -9.82 -2.53 -2.38
CA ARG A 39 -9.10 -3.80 -2.46
C ARG A 39 -9.43 -4.56 -3.74
N LYS A 40 -8.62 -5.57 -4.03
CA LYS A 40 -8.74 -6.39 -5.25
C LYS A 40 -10.08 -7.14 -5.35
N ASP A 41 -10.70 -7.45 -4.22
CA ASP A 41 -12.06 -8.02 -4.14
C ASP A 41 -13.19 -6.99 -4.36
N HIS A 42 -12.86 -5.78 -4.82
CA HIS A 42 -13.76 -4.63 -4.95
C HIS A 42 -14.37 -4.15 -3.63
N SER A 43 -13.92 -4.68 -2.48
CA SER A 43 -14.31 -4.12 -1.20
C SER A 43 -13.71 -2.73 -1.04
N THR A 44 -14.55 -1.79 -0.64
CA THR A 44 -14.14 -0.41 -0.38
C THR A 44 -14.28 -0.15 1.11
N GLN A 45 -13.18 0.27 1.75
CA GLN A 45 -13.19 0.69 3.14
C GLN A 45 -12.79 2.16 3.24
N GLN A 46 -13.56 2.89 4.02
CA GLN A 46 -13.37 4.32 4.24
C GLN A 46 -12.97 4.57 5.68
N TYR A 47 -11.98 5.43 5.85
CA TYR A 47 -11.42 5.76 7.15
C TYR A 47 -11.44 7.26 7.33
N THR A 48 -11.99 7.69 8.46
CA THR A 48 -12.03 9.08 8.91
C THR A 48 -10.87 9.43 9.84
N ALA A 49 -10.25 8.42 10.47
CA ALA A 49 -9.08 8.57 11.32
C ALA A 49 -7.91 7.82 10.70
N PHE A 50 -6.94 8.57 10.20
CA PHE A 50 -5.67 8.05 9.68
C PHE A 50 -4.58 9.09 9.91
N TYR A 51 -3.36 8.65 10.16
CA TYR A 51 -2.24 9.53 10.44
C TYR A 51 -0.94 8.96 9.86
N PRO A 52 -0.01 9.84 9.42
CA PRO A 52 1.29 9.40 8.97
C PRO A 52 2.09 8.85 10.15
N ALA A 53 2.44 7.56 10.10
CA ALA A 53 3.29 6.92 11.10
C ALA A 53 4.79 7.09 10.75
N TYR A 54 5.11 7.09 9.46
CA TYR A 54 6.47 7.28 8.98
C TYR A 54 6.47 7.93 7.59
N GLN A 55 7.36 8.88 7.37
CA GLN A 55 7.53 9.53 6.07
C GLN A 55 9.01 9.60 5.69
N SER A 56 9.32 9.15 4.49
CA SER A 56 10.64 9.29 3.86
C SER A 56 10.53 9.92 2.47
N ARG A 57 11.68 10.03 1.78
CA ARG A 57 11.72 10.44 0.37
C ARG A 57 11.12 9.40 -0.58
N PHE A 58 11.09 8.12 -0.20
CA PHE A 58 10.69 7.02 -1.08
C PHE A 58 9.32 6.45 -0.76
N LEU A 59 8.92 6.45 0.51
CA LEU A 59 7.66 5.87 0.96
C LEU A 59 7.03 6.66 2.10
N LEU A 60 5.72 6.49 2.26
CA LEU A 60 4.90 6.93 3.37
C LEU A 60 4.20 5.71 3.98
N ILE A 61 4.23 5.60 5.30
CA ILE A 61 3.43 4.62 6.05
C ILE A 61 2.33 5.39 6.77
N ILE A 62 1.09 5.01 6.50
CA ILE A 62 -0.10 5.58 7.14
C ILE A 62 -0.69 4.52 8.05
N ASN A 63 -0.97 4.88 9.30
CA ASN A 63 -1.78 4.04 10.17
C ASN A 63 -3.25 4.37 9.94
N VAL A 64 -4.04 3.33 9.74
CA VAL A 64 -5.43 3.39 9.31
C VAL A 64 -6.22 2.38 10.16
N GLY A 65 -6.84 2.86 11.24
CA GLY A 65 -7.46 1.98 12.23
C GLY A 65 -6.44 1.03 12.87
N LYS A 66 -6.57 -0.28 12.64
CA LYS A 66 -5.63 -1.32 13.10
C LYS A 66 -4.65 -1.80 12.02
N GLU A 67 -4.74 -1.25 10.81
CA GLU A 67 -3.91 -1.62 9.67
C GLU A 67 -2.89 -0.51 9.38
N SER A 68 -1.73 -0.89 8.84
CA SER A 68 -0.75 0.05 8.31
C SER A 68 -0.67 -0.10 6.79
N VAL A 69 -0.79 1.01 6.08
CA VAL A 69 -0.72 1.06 4.63
C VAL A 69 0.61 1.68 4.22
N VAL A 70 1.37 0.94 3.41
CA VAL A 70 2.63 1.41 2.83
C VAL A 70 2.37 1.95 1.43
N ILE A 71 2.74 3.20 1.19
CA ILE A 71 2.61 3.88 -0.10
C ILE A 71 4.00 4.24 -0.58
N PHE A 72 4.41 3.65 -1.71
CA PHE A 72 5.62 4.07 -2.39
C PHE A 72 5.33 5.29 -3.26
N LYS A 73 6.20 6.30 -3.17
CA LYS A 73 6.01 7.60 -3.83
C LYS A 73 6.23 7.54 -5.34
N ASP A 74 6.97 6.54 -5.81
CA ASP A 74 7.17 6.23 -7.22
C ASP A 74 5.94 5.59 -7.89
N ALA A 75 5.07 4.95 -7.10
CA ALA A 75 3.80 4.40 -7.57
C ALA A 75 2.70 5.46 -7.74
N LEU A 76 2.94 6.70 -7.29
CA LEU A 76 2.01 7.81 -7.48
C LEU A 76 2.16 8.39 -8.88
N ALA A 77 1.04 8.81 -9.48
CA ALA A 77 1.08 9.61 -10.69
C ALA A 77 1.92 10.88 -10.44
N SER A 78 2.80 11.26 -11.38
CA SER A 78 3.76 12.37 -11.20
C SER A 78 3.10 13.68 -10.77
N GLN A 79 1.89 13.96 -11.27
CA GLN A 79 1.09 15.14 -10.91
C GLN A 79 0.55 15.15 -9.47
N SER A 80 0.48 13.98 -8.83
CA SER A 80 -0.11 13.80 -7.51
C SER A 80 0.93 13.86 -6.38
N LEU A 81 2.23 13.73 -6.67
CA LEU A 81 3.27 13.66 -5.65
C LEU A 81 3.39 14.95 -4.82
N SER A 82 3.31 16.12 -5.47
CA SER A 82 3.39 17.42 -4.79
C SER A 82 2.18 17.65 -3.87
N GLN A 83 0.98 17.30 -4.33
CA GLN A 83 -0.25 17.39 -3.55
C GLN A 83 -0.24 16.43 -2.37
N PHE A 84 0.23 15.21 -2.59
CA PHE A 84 0.40 14.18 -1.57
C PHE A 84 1.37 14.62 -0.47
N ASN A 85 2.56 15.10 -0.84
CA ASN A 85 3.53 15.61 0.13
C ASN A 85 2.99 16.80 0.91
N ARG A 86 2.32 17.75 0.25
CA ARG A 86 1.71 18.91 0.91
C ARG A 86 0.67 18.48 1.95
N TYR A 87 -0.20 17.54 1.60
CA TYR A 87 -1.22 17.04 2.51
C TYR A 87 -0.63 16.43 3.78
N PHE A 88 0.28 15.47 3.65
CA PHE A 88 0.83 14.77 4.82
C PHE A 88 1.80 15.63 5.63
N ASN A 89 2.45 16.62 5.02
CA ASN A 89 3.23 17.61 5.76
C ASN A 89 2.33 18.46 6.67
N THR A 90 1.15 18.91 6.20
CA THR A 90 0.22 19.69 7.07
C THR A 90 -0.37 18.88 8.22
N GLN A 91 -0.50 17.55 8.05
CA GLN A 91 -1.03 16.66 9.10
C GLN A 91 0.01 16.31 10.17
N LYS A 92 1.31 16.50 9.88
CA LYS A 92 2.39 16.29 10.85
C LYS A 92 2.31 17.30 12.01
N ASP A 93 2.02 18.54 11.68
CA ASP A 93 2.02 19.66 12.64
C ASP A 93 0.77 19.68 13.53
N VAL A 94 -0.27 18.93 13.18
CA VAL A 94 -1.53 18.85 13.95
C VAL A 94 -1.46 17.83 15.09
N ASN A 95 -0.53 16.87 15.03
CA ASN A 95 -0.40 15.76 15.98
C ASN A 95 0.87 15.84 16.86
N THR A 96 1.57 16.97 16.85
CA THR A 96 2.66 17.34 17.78
C THR A 96 2.18 18.42 18.73
#